data_AF-A0AAE2RBN5-F1
#
_entry.id   AF-A0AAE2RBN5-F1
#
_cell.length_a   1.000
_cell.length_b   1.000
_cell.length_c   1.000
_cell.angle_alpha   90.00
_cell.angle_beta   90.00
_cell.angle_gamma   90.00
#
_symmetry.space_group_name_H-M   'P 1'
#
loop_
_entity.id
_entity.type
_entity.pdbx_description
1 polymer ?
#
loop_
_entity_poly.entity_id
_entity_poly.type
_entity_poly.pdbx_seq_one_letter_code
_entity_poly.pdbx_strand_id
1 'polypeptide(L)'
;MTSSIAAIHVAKKQLGLDEDTYRAKLKNITGKPSAKDMTEAERQKVLKVFRGEGFAPAPAAAGRRKPLAGRYAKKLQALWIAGWNLGVVENRDDKALIAFVTRQTGLDHVRFLHHADDAKSAIEGLKRWLSREAGVGFGNTNGYDWLASDGAKIAWAQWKILHRGCSLMVRQGFDAEVIALAGEQVSWIGDLKASHWQMVMNALGERIRHRGDQVRG
;
A
#
# COMPACT_ATOMS: atom_id res chain seq x y z
N MET A 1 15.47 3.07 19.65
CA MET A 1 14.62 4.05 20.37
C MET A 1 13.48 3.29 21.01
N THR A 2 13.38 3.31 22.34
CA THR A 2 12.42 2.49 23.11
C THR A 2 10.99 2.92 22.81
N SER A 3 10.13 1.94 22.52
CA SER A 3 8.73 2.13 22.08
C SER A 3 7.90 3.01 23.04
N SER A 4 8.27 3.06 24.32
CA SER A 4 7.62 3.86 25.37
C SER A 4 7.86 5.36 25.26
N ILE A 5 9.07 5.81 24.87
CA ILE A 5 9.36 7.25 24.67
C ILE A 5 8.52 7.78 23.51
N ALA A 6 8.44 7.02 22.42
CA ALA A 6 7.61 7.37 21.27
C ALA A 6 6.13 7.49 21.66
N ALA A 7 5.62 6.55 22.47
CA ALA A 7 4.25 6.61 22.97
C ALA A 7 3.98 7.85 23.83
N ILE A 8 4.92 8.27 24.68
CA ILE A 8 4.80 9.49 25.49
C ILE A 8 4.74 10.74 24.61
N HIS A 9 5.54 10.81 23.54
CA HIS A 9 5.47 11.92 22.59
C HIS A 9 4.17 11.96 21.78
N VAL A 10 3.63 10.79 21.42
CA VAL A 10 2.30 10.70 20.80
C VAL A 10 1.23 11.19 21.76
N ALA A 11 1.29 10.76 23.02
CA ALA A 11 0.35 11.20 24.06
C ALA A 11 0.41 12.72 24.29
N LYS A 12 1.62 13.31 24.34
CA LYS A 12 1.79 14.78 24.39
C LYS A 12 0.99 15.47 23.29
N LYS A 13 1.10 14.97 22.05
CA LYS A 13 0.41 15.52 20.88
C LYS A 13 -1.10 15.34 20.96
N GLN A 14 -1.56 14.16 21.36
CA GLN A 14 -2.99 13.82 21.44
C GLN A 14 -3.71 14.58 22.55
N LEU A 15 -3.04 14.82 23.67
CA LEU A 15 -3.56 15.57 24.80
C LEU A 15 -3.39 17.10 24.64
N GLY A 16 -2.81 17.56 23.53
CA GLY A 16 -2.62 18.99 23.26
C GLY A 16 -1.67 19.69 24.25
N LEU A 17 -0.73 18.96 24.86
CA LEU A 17 0.19 19.53 25.83
C LEU A 17 1.30 20.32 25.12
N ASP A 18 1.48 21.59 25.50
CA ASP A 18 2.65 22.36 25.12
C ASP A 18 3.92 21.83 25.82
N GLU A 19 5.09 22.34 25.44
CA GLU A 19 6.38 21.84 25.94
C GLU A 19 6.56 22.08 27.46
N ASP A 20 6.12 23.21 27.99
CA ASP A 20 6.31 23.56 29.39
C ASP A 20 5.35 22.78 30.29
N THR A 21 4.08 22.72 29.89
CA THR A 21 3.06 21.87 30.54
C THR A 21 3.50 20.41 30.53
N TYR A 22 4.00 19.91 29.40
CA TYR A 22 4.52 18.55 29.28
C TYR A 22 5.68 18.28 30.26
N ARG A 23 6.70 19.15 30.30
CA ARG A 23 7.86 18.98 31.20
C ARG A 23 7.48 19.05 32.67
N ALA A 24 6.61 19.99 33.04
CA ALA A 24 6.10 20.10 34.40
C ALA A 24 5.35 18.83 34.81
N LYS A 25 4.52 18.29 33.92
CA LYS A 25 3.76 17.06 34.14
C LYS A 25 4.65 15.83 34.31
N LEU A 26 5.68 15.70 33.47
CA LEU A 26 6.69 14.65 33.61
C LEU A 26 7.43 14.73 34.95
N LYS A 27 7.82 15.94 35.36
CA LYS A 27 8.48 16.21 36.64
C LYS A 27 7.55 15.88 37.82
N ASN A 28 6.26 16.18 37.74
CA ASN A 28 5.30 15.84 38.79
C ASN A 28 5.10 14.32 38.94
N ILE A 29 5.12 13.57 37.84
CA ILE A 29 4.88 12.12 37.87
C ILE A 29 6.13 11.35 38.28
N THR A 30 7.31 11.81 37.87
CA THR A 30 8.56 11.01 37.97
C THR A 30 9.74 11.74 38.60
N GLY A 31 9.60 13.03 38.93
CA GLY A 31 10.71 13.89 39.37
C GLY A 31 11.61 14.39 38.23
N LYS A 32 11.43 13.87 37.00
CA LYS A 32 12.30 14.16 35.85
C LYS A 32 11.54 14.93 34.77
N PRO A 33 12.10 16.03 34.23
CA PRO A 33 11.43 16.82 33.19
C PRO A 33 11.53 16.21 31.79
N SER A 34 12.26 15.10 31.62
CA SER A 34 12.56 14.50 30.32
C SER A 34 12.32 13.00 30.33
N ALA A 35 11.55 12.51 29.36
CA ALA A 35 11.28 11.09 29.16
C ALA A 35 12.54 10.26 28.82
N LYS A 36 13.60 10.92 28.35
CA LYS A 36 14.89 10.26 28.05
C LYS A 36 15.59 9.84 29.34
N ASP A 37 15.45 10.61 30.42
CA ASP A 37 16.12 10.38 31.70
C ASP A 37 15.35 9.39 32.59
N MET A 38 14.15 8.99 32.16
CA MET A 38 13.29 8.03 32.84
C MET A 38 13.70 6.58 32.57
N THR A 39 13.56 5.73 33.57
CA THR A 39 13.56 4.27 33.43
C THR A 39 12.28 3.82 32.71
N GLU A 40 12.27 2.58 32.22
CA GLU A 40 11.05 2.04 31.59
C GLU A 40 9.86 2.02 32.55
N ALA A 41 10.07 1.68 33.83
CA ALA A 41 9.02 1.70 34.84
C ALA A 41 8.42 3.11 35.05
N GLU A 42 9.26 4.14 35.08
CA GLU A 42 8.82 5.55 35.15
C GLU A 42 8.02 5.97 33.90
N ARG A 43 8.47 5.55 32.71
CA ARG A 43 7.73 5.80 31.46
C ARG A 43 6.36 5.12 31.44
N GLN A 44 6.25 3.90 31.96
CA GLN A 44 4.97 3.21 32.10
C GLN A 44 4.03 3.91 33.09
N LYS A 45 4.56 4.48 34.20
CA LYS A 45 3.77 5.31 35.12
C LYS A 45 3.20 6.55 34.42
N VAL A 46 4.01 7.26 33.62
CA VAL A 46 3.56 8.41 32.82
C VAL A 46 2.45 7.99 31.85
N LEU A 47 2.65 6.92 31.09
CA LEU A 47 1.65 6.42 30.15
C LEU A 47 0.35 6.00 30.84
N LYS A 48 0.41 5.46 32.06
CA LYS A 48 -0.79 5.13 32.87
C LYS A 48 -1.58 6.39 33.22
N VAL A 49 -0.90 7.45 33.67
CA VAL A 49 -1.56 8.73 33.98
C VAL A 49 -2.19 9.32 32.72
N PHE A 50 -1.45 9.36 31.61
CA PHE A 50 -1.97 9.90 30.36
C PHE A 50 -3.19 9.12 29.86
N ARG A 51 -3.23 7.79 30.02
CA ARG A 51 -4.42 6.99 29.66
C ARG A 51 -5.66 7.39 30.46
N GLY A 52 -5.49 7.69 31.75
CA GLY A 52 -6.57 8.21 32.59
C GLY A 52 -7.08 9.58 32.14
N GLU A 53 -6.27 10.32 31.40
CA GLU A 53 -6.56 11.67 30.88
C GLU A 53 -7.03 11.65 29.42
N GLY A 54 -7.34 10.48 28.87
CA GLY A 54 -7.85 10.34 27.51
C GLY A 54 -6.81 10.02 26.44
N PHE A 55 -5.56 9.71 26.82
CA PHE A 55 -4.61 9.10 25.88
C PHE A 55 -5.03 7.67 25.56
N ALA A 56 -5.62 7.49 24.39
CA ALA A 56 -5.81 6.18 23.79
C ALA A 56 -4.65 5.94 22.81
N PRO A 57 -3.66 5.07 23.14
CA PRO A 57 -2.69 4.67 22.14
C PRO A 57 -3.44 4.09 20.95
N ALA A 58 -3.05 4.50 19.73
CA ALA A 58 -3.53 3.84 18.53
C ALA A 58 -3.39 2.33 18.75
N PRO A 59 -4.43 1.53 18.46
CA PRO A 59 -4.38 0.09 18.64
C PRO A 59 -3.04 -0.38 18.08
N ALA A 60 -2.27 -1.11 18.90
CA ALA A 60 -1.08 -1.80 18.41
C ALA A 60 -1.51 -2.42 17.10
N ALA A 61 -0.79 -2.17 16.01
CA ALA A 61 -1.19 -2.61 14.69
C ALA A 61 -1.07 -4.15 14.63
N ALA A 62 -1.93 -4.85 15.37
CA ALA A 62 -2.29 -6.23 15.24
C ALA A 62 -2.93 -6.33 13.86
N GLY A 63 -2.09 -6.50 12.85
CA GLY A 63 -2.51 -6.42 11.46
C GLY A 63 -1.59 -5.64 10.52
N ARG A 64 -0.61 -4.85 11.00
CA ARG A 64 0.48 -4.42 10.12
C ARG A 64 1.37 -5.64 9.87
N ARG A 65 1.04 -6.39 8.82
CA ARG A 65 1.88 -7.44 8.25
C ARG A 65 3.30 -6.90 8.14
N LYS A 66 4.27 -7.64 8.67
CA LYS A 66 5.68 -7.31 8.48
C LYS A 66 5.89 -7.16 6.96
N PRO A 67 6.49 -6.05 6.50
CA PRO A 67 6.74 -5.88 5.07
C PRO A 67 7.50 -7.08 4.52
N LEU A 68 7.12 -7.56 3.34
CA LEU A 68 7.90 -8.55 2.61
C LEU A 68 9.33 -8.00 2.45
N ALA A 69 10.30 -8.75 2.96
CA ALA A 69 11.71 -8.43 2.87
C ALA A 69 12.35 -9.18 1.69
N GLY A 70 13.34 -8.55 1.04
CA GLY A 70 14.07 -9.12 -0.09
C GLY A 70 14.26 -8.12 -1.22
N ARG A 71 15.28 -8.34 -2.04
CA ARG A 71 15.67 -7.43 -3.15
C ARG A 71 14.54 -7.16 -4.13
N TYR A 72 13.72 -8.18 -4.43
CA TYR A 72 12.63 -8.11 -5.41
C TYR A 72 11.24 -8.05 -4.77
N ALA A 73 11.16 -8.03 -3.43
CA ALA A 73 9.91 -8.15 -2.69
C ALA A 73 8.87 -7.08 -3.07
N LYS A 74 9.29 -5.81 -3.11
CA LYS A 74 8.38 -4.70 -3.47
C LYS A 74 7.78 -4.84 -4.86
N LYS A 75 8.59 -5.30 -5.84
CA LYS A 75 8.13 -5.47 -7.23
C LYS A 75 7.13 -6.62 -7.36
N LEU A 76 7.42 -7.76 -6.72
CA LEU A 76 6.51 -8.91 -6.68
C LEU A 76 5.21 -8.55 -5.97
N GLN A 77 5.28 -7.83 -4.85
CA GLN A 77 4.11 -7.36 -4.12
C GLN A 77 3.27 -6.37 -4.96
N ALA A 78 3.91 -5.44 -5.67
CA ALA A 78 3.20 -4.51 -6.55
C ALA A 78 2.43 -5.24 -7.67
N LEU A 79 3.04 -6.24 -8.31
CA LEU A 79 2.37 -7.06 -9.32
C LEU A 79 1.24 -7.91 -8.72
N TRP A 80 1.42 -8.45 -7.51
CA TRP A 80 0.37 -9.20 -6.82
C TRP A 80 -0.85 -8.33 -6.49
N ILE A 81 -0.61 -7.13 -5.97
CA ILE A 81 -1.66 -6.13 -5.70
C ILE A 81 -2.34 -5.72 -7.00
N ALA A 82 -1.58 -5.54 -8.09
CA ALA A 82 -2.15 -5.26 -9.39
C ALA A 82 -3.08 -6.40 -9.86
N GLY A 83 -2.69 -7.66 -9.67
CA GLY A 83 -3.55 -8.81 -9.95
C GLY A 83 -4.84 -8.84 -9.14
N TRP A 84 -4.77 -8.46 -7.86
CA TRP A 84 -5.96 -8.30 -7.01
C TRP A 84 -6.87 -7.16 -7.51
N ASN A 85 -6.27 -6.04 -7.92
CA ASN A 85 -7.00 -4.90 -8.50
C ASN A 85 -7.59 -5.20 -9.88
N LEU A 86 -7.06 -6.16 -10.61
CA LEU A 86 -7.65 -6.65 -11.87
C LEU A 86 -8.72 -7.73 -11.66
N GLY A 87 -8.92 -8.21 -10.41
CA GLY A 87 -9.81 -9.35 -10.13
C GLY A 87 -9.25 -10.71 -10.58
N VAL A 88 -7.97 -10.78 -10.96
CA VAL A 88 -7.29 -12.01 -11.39
C VAL A 88 -6.81 -12.84 -10.20
N VAL A 89 -6.38 -12.17 -9.14
CA VAL A 89 -5.95 -12.79 -7.88
C VAL A 89 -7.11 -12.75 -6.89
N GLU A 90 -7.47 -13.90 -6.32
CA GLU A 90 -8.55 -14.00 -5.33
C GLU A 90 -8.09 -13.79 -3.88
N ASN A 91 -6.81 -14.03 -3.58
CA ASN A 91 -6.25 -13.81 -2.25
C ASN A 91 -5.08 -12.84 -2.32
N ARG A 92 -5.29 -11.61 -1.85
CA ARG A 92 -4.27 -10.55 -1.85
C ARG A 92 -3.14 -10.74 -0.84
N ASP A 93 -3.21 -11.77 0.00
CA ASP A 93 -2.29 -11.94 1.11
C ASP A 93 -0.87 -12.31 0.67
N ASP A 94 0.13 -11.78 1.38
CA ASP A 94 1.54 -12.06 1.10
C ASP A 94 1.86 -13.56 1.17
N LYS A 95 1.11 -14.35 1.97
CA LYS A 95 1.24 -15.82 2.02
C LYS A 95 0.88 -16.45 0.67
N ALA A 96 -0.17 -15.96 0.00
CA ALA A 96 -0.57 -16.44 -1.32
C ALA A 96 0.45 -16.04 -2.38
N LEU A 97 1.02 -14.82 -2.29
CA LEU A 97 2.15 -14.41 -3.12
C LEU A 97 3.37 -15.30 -2.91
N ILE A 98 3.76 -15.59 -1.66
CA ILE A 98 4.88 -16.48 -1.35
C ILE A 98 4.64 -17.85 -1.97
N ALA A 99 3.46 -18.43 -1.80
CA ALA A 99 3.11 -19.72 -2.41
C ALA A 99 3.20 -19.71 -3.94
N PHE A 100 2.79 -18.60 -4.59
CA PHE A 100 2.99 -18.43 -6.02
C PHE A 100 4.48 -18.42 -6.38
N VAL A 101 5.29 -17.63 -5.70
CA VAL A 101 6.74 -17.53 -5.95
C VAL A 101 7.42 -18.88 -5.75
N THR A 102 7.10 -19.60 -4.68
CA THR A 102 7.63 -20.94 -4.42
C THR A 102 7.31 -21.91 -5.56
N ARG A 103 6.11 -21.86 -6.14
CA ARG A 103 5.79 -22.68 -7.32
C ARG A 103 6.58 -22.30 -8.57
N GLN A 104 6.96 -21.03 -8.73
CA GLN A 104 7.70 -20.56 -9.91
C GLN A 104 9.21 -20.81 -9.81
N THR A 105 9.78 -20.83 -8.60
CA THR A 105 11.24 -20.84 -8.42
C THR A 105 11.75 -21.98 -7.54
N GLY A 106 10.87 -22.73 -6.87
CA GLY A 106 11.25 -23.76 -5.91
C GLY A 106 11.78 -23.21 -4.57
N LEU A 107 11.78 -21.89 -4.36
CA LEU A 107 12.29 -21.27 -3.13
C LEU A 107 11.16 -20.98 -2.13
N ASP A 108 11.39 -21.31 -0.85
CA ASP A 108 10.35 -21.22 0.19
C ASP A 108 9.87 -19.80 0.51
N HIS A 109 10.64 -18.77 0.13
CA HIS A 109 10.28 -17.39 0.42
C HIS A 109 10.95 -16.38 -0.52
N VAL A 110 10.23 -15.30 -0.82
CA VAL A 110 10.70 -14.12 -1.58
C VAL A 110 12.03 -13.54 -1.09
N ARG A 111 12.41 -13.73 0.18
CA ARG A 111 13.66 -13.18 0.74
C ARG A 111 14.90 -13.87 0.17
N PHE A 112 14.74 -15.11 -0.29
CA PHE A 112 15.80 -15.94 -0.86
C PHE A 112 16.02 -15.67 -2.36
N LEU A 113 15.19 -14.83 -3.00
CA LEU A 113 15.41 -14.37 -4.36
C LEU A 113 16.57 -13.38 -4.40
N HIS A 114 17.79 -13.91 -4.38
CA HIS A 114 19.02 -13.13 -4.53
C HIS A 114 19.50 -13.10 -5.99
N HIS A 115 19.32 -14.22 -6.70
CA HIS A 115 19.69 -14.37 -8.11
C HIS A 115 18.67 -13.69 -9.04
N ALA A 116 19.17 -13.04 -10.09
CA ALA A 116 18.34 -12.29 -11.02
C ALA A 116 17.41 -13.20 -11.84
N ASP A 117 17.85 -14.41 -12.18
CA ASP A 117 17.09 -15.34 -13.01
C ASP A 117 15.86 -15.92 -12.29
N ASP A 118 15.99 -16.31 -11.02
CA ASP A 118 14.84 -16.77 -10.21
C ASP A 118 13.80 -15.66 -10.05
N ALA A 119 14.26 -14.44 -9.76
CA ALA A 119 13.39 -13.29 -9.66
C ALA A 119 12.70 -12.98 -10.99
N LYS A 120 13.43 -13.10 -12.11
CA LYS A 120 12.89 -12.91 -13.47
C LYS A 120 11.79 -13.93 -13.77
N SER A 121 11.98 -15.20 -13.42
CA SER A 121 10.95 -16.24 -13.59
C SER A 121 9.65 -15.86 -12.89
N ALA A 122 9.71 -15.50 -11.60
CA ALA A 122 8.52 -15.11 -10.83
C ALA A 122 7.86 -13.81 -11.34
N ILE A 123 8.66 -12.79 -11.68
CA ILE A 123 8.16 -11.50 -12.19
C ILE A 123 7.49 -11.66 -13.55
N GLU A 124 8.14 -12.34 -14.49
CA GLU A 124 7.60 -12.52 -15.84
C GLU A 124 6.44 -13.52 -15.83
N GLY A 125 6.44 -14.50 -14.92
CA GLY A 125 5.28 -15.34 -14.65
C GLY A 125 4.04 -14.53 -14.25
N LEU A 126 4.18 -13.59 -13.30
CA LEU A 126 3.10 -12.68 -12.92
C LEU A 126 2.64 -11.82 -14.09
N LYS A 127 3.56 -11.17 -14.82
CA LYS A 127 3.18 -10.33 -15.95
C LYS A 127 2.42 -11.10 -17.02
N ARG A 128 2.91 -12.29 -17.41
CA ARG A 128 2.23 -13.15 -18.39
C ARG A 128 0.84 -13.54 -17.92
N TRP A 129 0.68 -13.85 -16.64
CA TRP A 129 -0.62 -14.17 -16.07
C TRP A 129 -1.58 -12.97 -16.19
N LEU A 130 -1.15 -11.77 -15.77
CA LEU A 130 -1.99 -10.57 -15.86
C LEU A 130 -2.27 -10.14 -17.31
N SER A 131 -1.31 -10.28 -18.21
CA SER A 131 -1.52 -10.03 -19.64
C SER A 131 -2.55 -10.98 -20.23
N ARG A 132 -2.52 -12.26 -19.86
CA ARG A 132 -3.45 -13.27 -20.37
C ARG A 132 -4.88 -13.08 -19.84
N GLU A 133 -5.04 -12.93 -18.53
CA GLU A 133 -6.39 -12.89 -17.92
C GLU A 133 -7.05 -11.50 -18.02
N ALA A 134 -6.26 -10.43 -18.05
CA ALA A 134 -6.77 -9.06 -17.98
C ALA A 134 -6.30 -8.14 -19.12
N GLY A 135 -5.50 -8.64 -20.07
CA GLY A 135 -5.11 -7.89 -21.26
C GLY A 135 -4.18 -6.70 -20.96
N VAL A 136 -3.32 -6.81 -19.94
CA VAL A 136 -2.33 -5.79 -19.58
C VAL A 136 -1.18 -5.77 -20.61
N GLY A 137 -0.89 -4.60 -21.17
CA GLY A 137 0.17 -4.40 -22.17
C GLY A 137 1.50 -3.94 -21.56
N PHE A 138 2.18 -4.78 -20.78
CA PHE A 138 3.49 -4.43 -20.20
C PHE A 138 4.54 -4.07 -21.27
N GLY A 139 5.39 -3.10 -20.97
CA GLY A 139 6.51 -2.70 -21.85
C GLY A 139 6.15 -1.94 -23.12
N ASN A 140 4.87 -1.77 -23.46
CA ASN A 140 4.43 -1.04 -24.65
C ASN A 140 3.61 0.19 -24.25
N THR A 141 3.93 1.37 -24.81
CA THR A 141 3.18 2.61 -24.61
C THR A 141 2.19 2.90 -25.74
N ASN A 142 2.30 2.21 -26.87
CA ASN A 142 1.56 2.48 -28.11
C ASN A 142 1.64 3.96 -28.55
N GLY A 143 2.76 4.63 -28.25
CA GLY A 143 2.95 6.06 -28.56
C GLY A 143 2.26 7.02 -27.59
N TYR A 144 1.68 6.54 -26.49
CA TYR A 144 1.04 7.38 -25.47
C TYR A 144 1.93 7.54 -24.24
N ASP A 145 2.41 8.76 -23.98
CA ASP A 145 3.31 9.06 -22.86
C ASP A 145 2.69 8.73 -21.49
N TRP A 146 1.38 8.98 -21.33
CA TRP A 146 0.67 8.68 -20.09
C TRP A 146 0.64 7.17 -19.78
N LEU A 147 0.87 6.30 -20.78
CA LEU A 147 0.93 4.85 -20.62
C LEU A 147 2.34 4.33 -20.27
N ALA A 148 3.31 5.21 -20.00
CA ALA A 148 4.69 4.84 -19.67
C ALA A 148 4.79 3.98 -18.39
N SER A 149 3.99 4.28 -17.37
CA SER A 149 4.05 3.54 -16.10
C SER A 149 3.25 2.23 -16.12
N ASP A 150 3.67 1.24 -15.33
CA ASP A 150 2.88 0.01 -15.14
C ASP A 150 1.53 0.33 -14.49
N GLY A 151 1.46 1.33 -13.59
CA GLY A 151 0.20 1.76 -12.98
C GLY A 151 -0.84 2.23 -14.00
N ALA A 152 -0.41 3.02 -14.99
CA ALA A 152 -1.27 3.45 -16.09
C ALA A 152 -1.74 2.27 -16.95
N LYS A 153 -0.86 1.30 -17.24
CA LYS A 153 -1.21 0.10 -18.00
C LYS A 153 -2.23 -0.78 -17.29
N ILE A 154 -2.10 -0.92 -15.98
CA ILE A 154 -3.06 -1.64 -15.14
C ILE A 154 -4.39 -0.89 -15.10
N ALA A 155 -4.38 0.43 -14.85
CA ALA A 155 -5.60 1.24 -14.86
C ALA A 155 -6.34 1.17 -16.21
N TRP A 156 -5.61 1.21 -17.33
CA TRP A 156 -6.18 1.02 -18.65
C TRP A 156 -6.77 -0.37 -18.87
N ALA A 157 -6.11 -1.42 -18.39
CA ALA A 157 -6.65 -2.78 -18.42
C ALA A 157 -7.94 -2.89 -17.60
N GLN A 158 -7.98 -2.30 -16.40
CA GLN A 158 -9.20 -2.25 -15.57
C GLN A 158 -10.33 -1.50 -16.28
N TRP A 159 -10.00 -0.39 -16.96
CA TRP A 159 -10.98 0.36 -17.72
C TRP A 159 -11.62 -0.47 -18.83
N LYS A 160 -10.83 -1.23 -19.60
CA LYS A 160 -11.31 -2.15 -20.64
C LYS A 160 -12.20 -3.27 -20.09
N ILE A 161 -11.95 -3.73 -18.85
CA ILE A 161 -12.80 -4.72 -18.19
C ILE A 161 -14.17 -4.12 -17.87
N LEU A 162 -14.19 -2.88 -17.38
CA LEU A 162 -15.42 -2.18 -16.99
C LEU A 162 -16.23 -1.68 -18.21
N HIS A 163 -15.55 -1.19 -19.24
CA HIS A 163 -16.15 -0.52 -20.40
C HIS A 163 -15.82 -1.29 -21.68
N ARG A 164 -16.80 -2.07 -22.17
CA ARG A 164 -16.65 -2.86 -23.40
C ARG A 164 -16.57 -1.92 -24.62
N GLY A 165 -15.75 -2.31 -25.61
CA GLY A 165 -15.59 -1.57 -26.86
C GLY A 165 -14.73 -0.31 -26.78
N CYS A 166 -14.11 0.00 -25.63
CA CYS A 166 -13.14 1.09 -25.56
C CYS A 166 -11.80 0.69 -26.21
N SER A 167 -11.09 1.69 -26.72
CA SER A 167 -9.78 1.54 -27.35
C SER A 167 -8.90 2.75 -27.01
N LEU A 168 -7.61 2.69 -27.32
CA LEU A 168 -6.73 3.84 -27.09
C LEU A 168 -7.12 5.07 -27.92
N MET A 169 -7.81 4.87 -29.04
CA MET A 169 -8.42 5.93 -29.85
C MET A 169 -9.77 6.39 -29.28
N VAL A 170 -10.57 5.46 -28.76
CA VAL A 170 -11.91 5.72 -28.19
C VAL A 170 -11.92 5.37 -26.71
N ARG A 171 -11.44 6.31 -25.88
CA ARG A 171 -11.18 6.07 -24.45
C ARG A 171 -12.43 6.11 -23.55
N GLN A 172 -13.59 6.46 -24.11
CA GLN A 172 -14.90 6.44 -23.43
C GLN A 172 -14.91 7.13 -22.05
N GLY A 173 -14.29 8.30 -21.91
CA GLY A 173 -14.29 9.05 -20.64
C GLY A 173 -13.22 8.64 -19.63
N PHE A 174 -12.31 7.72 -19.98
CA PHE A 174 -11.19 7.30 -19.13
C PHE A 174 -10.44 8.47 -18.49
N ASP A 175 -10.06 9.49 -19.28
CA ASP A 175 -9.28 10.63 -18.79
C ASP A 175 -10.00 11.42 -17.71
N ALA A 176 -11.29 11.70 -17.92
CA ALA A 176 -12.12 12.42 -16.97
C ALA A 176 -12.23 11.64 -15.65
N GLU A 177 -12.43 10.32 -15.74
CA GLU A 177 -12.48 9.45 -14.57
C GLU A 177 -11.13 9.39 -13.84
N VAL A 178 -10.03 9.23 -14.57
CA VAL A 178 -8.69 9.19 -14.00
C VAL A 178 -8.37 10.48 -13.25
N ILE A 179 -8.72 11.63 -13.84
CA ILE A 179 -8.55 12.94 -13.22
C ILE A 179 -9.42 13.05 -11.96
N ALA A 180 -10.70 12.68 -12.03
CA ALA A 180 -11.59 12.71 -10.88
C ALA A 180 -11.09 11.84 -9.71
N LEU A 181 -10.53 10.67 -10.01
CA LEU A 181 -9.97 9.76 -9.01
C LEU A 181 -8.57 10.18 -8.50
N ALA A 182 -7.81 10.93 -9.29
CA ALA A 182 -6.48 11.42 -8.90
C ALA A 182 -6.53 12.63 -7.95
N GLY A 183 -7.68 13.33 -7.88
CA GLY A 183 -7.94 14.44 -6.98
C GLY A 183 -7.78 15.84 -7.62
N GLU A 184 -8.21 16.86 -6.88
CA GLU A 184 -8.45 18.24 -7.38
C GLU A 184 -7.21 18.95 -7.98
N GLN A 185 -6.00 18.46 -7.72
CA GLN A 185 -4.76 19.09 -8.18
C GLN A 185 -4.27 18.58 -9.55
N VAL A 186 -4.98 17.65 -10.19
CA VAL A 186 -4.58 17.06 -11.47
C VAL A 186 -5.57 17.45 -12.56
N SER A 187 -5.14 18.20 -13.56
CA SER A 187 -5.98 18.61 -14.70
C SER A 187 -5.66 17.87 -16.00
N TRP A 188 -4.54 17.16 -16.06
CA TRP A 188 -4.09 16.46 -17.25
C TRP A 188 -3.49 15.09 -16.93
N ILE A 189 -3.80 14.10 -17.77
CA ILE A 189 -3.40 12.71 -17.53
C ILE A 189 -1.87 12.50 -17.59
N GLY A 190 -1.16 13.35 -18.33
CA GLY A 190 0.29 13.32 -18.45
C GLY A 190 1.02 13.68 -17.14
N ASP A 191 0.37 14.40 -16.23
CA ASP A 191 0.96 14.85 -14.96
C ASP A 191 0.81 13.81 -13.83
N LEU A 192 0.20 12.65 -14.10
CA LEU A 192 -0.03 11.65 -13.07
C LEU A 192 1.27 11.00 -12.59
N LYS A 193 1.48 11.11 -11.28
CA LYS A 193 2.55 10.44 -10.54
C LYS A 193 2.12 9.02 -10.15
N ALA A 194 3.07 8.21 -9.71
CA ALA A 194 2.82 6.84 -9.25
C ALA A 194 1.73 6.75 -8.16
N SER A 195 1.66 7.73 -7.25
CA SER A 195 0.62 7.81 -6.21
C SER A 195 -0.78 8.02 -6.79
N HIS A 196 -0.91 8.84 -7.85
CA HIS A 196 -2.21 9.06 -8.50
C HIS A 196 -2.69 7.78 -9.18
N TRP A 197 -1.80 7.09 -9.90
CA TRP A 197 -2.13 5.79 -10.50
C TRP A 197 -2.51 4.74 -9.45
N GLN A 198 -1.88 4.76 -8.27
CA GLN A 198 -2.26 3.87 -7.17
C GLN A 198 -3.70 4.14 -6.70
N MET A 199 -4.11 5.41 -6.58
CA MET A 199 -5.49 5.79 -6.21
C MET A 199 -6.49 5.29 -7.27
N VAL A 200 -6.22 5.57 -8.55
CA VAL A 200 -7.05 5.13 -9.67
C VAL A 200 -7.20 3.61 -9.69
N MET A 201 -6.08 2.86 -9.60
CA MET A 201 -6.10 1.40 -9.64
C MET A 201 -6.90 0.79 -8.50
N ASN A 202 -6.83 1.38 -7.31
CA ASN A 202 -7.58 0.90 -6.15
C ASN A 202 -9.09 1.09 -6.36
N ALA A 203 -9.50 2.28 -6.81
CA ALA A 203 -10.91 2.60 -7.04
C ALA A 203 -11.51 1.76 -8.19
N LEU A 204 -10.82 1.67 -9.33
CA LEU A 204 -11.28 0.82 -10.44
C LEU A 204 -11.30 -0.66 -10.06
N GLY A 205 -10.34 -1.10 -9.24
CA GLY A 205 -10.27 -2.50 -8.82
C GLY A 205 -11.37 -2.90 -7.84
N GLU A 206 -11.78 -1.99 -6.97
CA GLU A 206 -12.98 -2.16 -6.15
C GLU A 206 -14.23 -2.34 -7.02
N ARG A 207 -14.42 -1.51 -8.04
CA ARG A 207 -15.54 -1.64 -8.99
C ARG A 207 -15.54 -2.97 -9.73
N ILE A 208 -14.38 -3.45 -10.18
CA ILE A 208 -14.25 -4.75 -10.87
C ILE A 208 -14.68 -5.89 -9.94
N ARG A 209 -14.18 -5.90 -8.70
CA ARG A 209 -14.49 -6.98 -7.75
C ARG A 209 -15.96 -6.98 -7.34
N HIS A 210 -16.55 -5.82 -7.08
CA HIS A 210 -18.00 -5.72 -6.82
C HIS A 210 -18.85 -6.26 -7.96
N ARG A 211 -18.48 -5.99 -9.22
CA ARG A 211 -19.16 -6.56 -10.39
C ARG A 211 -18.99 -8.08 -10.48
N GLY A 212 -17.81 -8.59 -10.13
CA GLY A 212 -17.54 -10.04 -10.10
C GLY A 212 -18.39 -10.78 -9.07
N ASP A 213 -18.56 -10.20 -7.89
CA ASP A 213 -19.37 -10.79 -6.81
C ASP A 213 -20.86 -10.84 -7.18
N GLN A 214 -21.38 -9.84 -7.90
CA GLN A 214 -22.77 -9.80 -8.37
C GLN A 214 -23.10 -10.81 -9.47
N VAL A 215 -22.11 -11.29 -10.23
CA VAL A 215 -22.30 -12.30 -11.29
C VAL A 215 -22.16 -13.72 -10.76
N ARG A 216 -21.51 -13.90 -9.60
CA ARG A 216 -21.25 -15.21 -8.98
C ARG A 216 -22.27 -15.60 -7.89
N GLY A 217 -23.12 -14.68 -7.45
CA GLY A 217 -24.22 -14.93 -6.50
C GLY A 217 -25.54 -15.21 -7.22
#